data_AF-A0A9Q3CKI8-F1
#
_entry.id   AF-A0A9Q3CKI8-F1
#
_cell.length_a   1.000
_cell.length_b   1.000
_cell.length_c   1.000
_cell.angle_alpha   90.00
_cell.angle_beta   90.00
_cell.angle_gamma   90.00
#
_symmetry.space_group_name_H-M   'P 1'
#
loop_
_entity.id
_entity.type
_entity.pdbx_description
1 polymer ?
#
loop_
_entity_poly.entity_id
_entity_poly.type
_entity_poly.pdbx_seq_one_letter_code
_entity_poly.pdbx_strand_id
1 'polypeptide(L)'
;MSEDRTKEGVTRTAWWPQWEKELSEYINTCERFQMANRKHGNNYGLLKHIEDPKHPWETINMDWVTGLVPGGKKFNSFLVVVDRYKKVLDS
;
A
#
# COMPACT_ATOMS: atom_id res chain seq x y z
N MET A 1 1.59 -13.81 -2.99
CA MET A 1 1.22 -15.07 -3.67
C MET A 1 -0.15 -15.49 -3.14
N SER A 2 -1.21 -15.39 -3.93
CA SER A 2 -2.56 -15.73 -3.42
C SER A 2 -2.71 -17.24 -3.23
N GLU A 3 -3.59 -17.63 -2.31
CA GLU A 3 -3.99 -19.04 -2.10
C GLU A 3 -4.47 -19.67 -3.41
N ASP A 4 -5.21 -18.91 -4.23
CA ASP A 4 -5.71 -19.33 -5.53
C ASP A 4 -4.59 -19.71 -6.50
N ARG A 5 -3.48 -18.95 -6.52
CA ARG A 5 -2.32 -19.30 -7.37
C ARG A 5 -1.66 -20.59 -6.91
N THR A 6 -1.62 -20.85 -5.61
CA THR A 6 -1.06 -22.08 -5.08
C THR A 6 -1.96 -23.27 -5.43
N LYS A 7 -3.29 -23.12 -5.34
CA LYS A 7 -4.25 -24.13 -5.79
C LYS A 7 -4.12 -24.45 -7.27
N GLU A 8 -4.09 -23.43 -8.12
CA GLU A 8 -3.92 -23.58 -9.57
C GLU A 8 -2.60 -24.30 -9.93
N GLY A 9 -1.52 -23.97 -9.22
CA GLY A 9 -0.22 -24.60 -9.42
C GLY A 9 -0.23 -26.10 -9.11
N VAL A 10 -0.90 -26.49 -8.01
CA VAL A 10 -1.01 -27.89 -7.59
C VAL A 10 -1.89 -28.69 -8.55
N THR A 11 -3.05 -28.16 -8.95
CA THR A 11 -3.89 -28.80 -9.97
C THR A 11 -3.20 -28.94 -11.33
N ARG A 12 -2.21 -28.06 -11.57
CA ARG A 12 -1.19 -28.10 -12.62
C ARG A 12 -0.51 -29.46 -12.79
N THR A 13 -0.03 -29.96 -11.66
CA THR A 13 1.16 -30.83 -11.60
C THR A 13 0.94 -32.12 -10.83
N ALA A 14 -0.11 -32.18 -9.99
CA ALA A 14 -0.37 -33.33 -9.15
C ALA A 14 -1.87 -33.49 -8.84
N TRP A 15 -2.27 -34.71 -8.50
CA TRP A 15 -3.60 -35.03 -8.00
C TRP A 15 -3.53 -36.19 -7.00
N TRP A 16 -4.28 -36.10 -5.91
CA TRP A 16 -4.43 -37.17 -4.92
C TRP A 16 -5.77 -37.04 -4.16
N PRO A 17 -6.26 -38.10 -3.48
CA PRO A 17 -7.46 -37.98 -2.65
C PRO A 17 -7.27 -36.92 -1.57
N GLN A 18 -8.28 -36.06 -1.37
CA GLN A 18 -8.29 -35.00 -0.34
C GLN A 18 -7.25 -33.86 -0.52
N TRP A 19 -6.64 -33.74 -1.70
CA TRP A 19 -5.61 -32.73 -1.99
C TRP A 19 -6.00 -31.28 -1.63
N GLU A 20 -7.26 -30.90 -1.83
CA GLU A 20 -7.76 -29.55 -1.51
C GLU A 20 -7.73 -29.25 -0.01
N LYS A 21 -8.08 -30.26 0.81
CA LYS A 21 -8.10 -30.15 2.27
C LYS A 21 -6.68 -30.03 2.80
N GLU A 22 -5.79 -30.92 2.35
CA GLU A 22 -4.39 -30.92 2.77
C GLU A 22 -3.66 -29.65 2.33
N LEU A 23 -3.95 -29.14 1.13
CA LEU A 23 -3.38 -27.89 0.66
C LEU A 23 -3.86 -26.69 1.48
N SER A 24 -5.15 -26.67 1.85
CA SER A 24 -5.71 -25.63 2.71
C SER A 24 -5.08 -25.68 4.10
N GLU A 25 -4.85 -26.87 4.65
CA GLU A 25 -4.17 -27.06 5.93
C GLU A 25 -2.70 -26.60 5.86
N TYR A 26 -1.98 -26.95 4.80
CA TYR A 26 -0.62 -26.48 4.55
C TYR A 26 -0.54 -24.95 4.47
N ILE A 27 -1.42 -24.30 3.71
CA ILE A 27 -1.49 -22.84 3.59
C ILE A 27 -1.71 -22.19 4.96
N ASN A 28 -2.59 -22.76 5.78
CA ASN A 28 -2.96 -22.25 7.10
C ASN A 28 -1.96 -22.59 8.21
N THR A 29 -0.99 -23.47 7.99
CA THR A 29 0.00 -23.90 9.01
C THR A 29 1.44 -23.55 8.64
N CYS A 30 1.73 -23.35 7.36
CA CYS A 30 3.07 -23.03 6.88
C CYS A 30 3.45 -21.58 7.23
N GLU A 31 4.37 -21.42 8.19
CA GLU A 31 4.88 -20.11 8.60
C GLU A 31 5.45 -19.30 7.43
N ARG A 32 6.25 -19.93 6.56
CA ARG A 32 6.85 -19.27 5.39
C ARG A 32 5.78 -18.72 4.44
N PHE A 33 4.71 -19.49 4.20
CA PHE A 33 3.60 -19.05 3.37
C PHE A 33 2.85 -17.89 4.03
N GLN A 34 2.54 -18.03 5.32
CA GLN A 34 1.85 -17.00 6.09
C GLN A 34 2.65 -15.70 6.18
N MET A 35 3.98 -15.77 6.33
CA MET A 35 4.86 -14.60 6.33
C MET A 35 4.92 -13.91 4.97
N ALA A 36 5.06 -14.69 3.89
CA ALA A 36 5.11 -14.17 2.53
C ALA A 36 3.77 -13.59 2.05
N ASN A 37 2.66 -14.10 2.61
CA ASN A 37 1.30 -13.73 2.24
C ASN A 37 0.52 -13.14 3.40
N ARG A 38 1.22 -12.49 4.35
CA ARG A 38 0.55 -11.73 5.41
C ARG A 38 -0.42 -10.78 4.73
N LYS A 39 -1.71 -10.87 5.10
CA LYS A 39 -2.70 -9.90 4.65
C LYS A 39 -2.18 -8.52 5.07
N HIS A 40 -1.72 -7.73 4.11
CA HIS A 40 -1.24 -6.38 4.35
C HIS A 40 -2.45 -5.51 4.70
N GLY A 41 -2.78 -5.47 5.99
CA GLY A 41 -3.77 -4.58 6.57
C GLY A 41 -5.21 -4.89 6.21
N ASN A 42 -6.12 -4.46 7.07
CA ASN A 42 -7.52 -4.23 6.70
C ASN A 42 -7.57 -3.41 5.41
N ASN A 43 -8.68 -3.49 4.65
CA ASN A 43 -9.02 -2.44 3.69
C ASN A 43 -8.72 -1.11 4.38
N TYR A 44 -7.76 -0.33 3.86
CA TYR A 44 -7.45 1.01 4.36
C TYR A 44 -8.81 1.64 4.61
N GLY A 45 -9.13 1.91 5.89
CA GLY A 45 -10.48 2.34 6.25
C GLY A 45 -10.89 3.55 5.42
N LEU A 46 -12.18 3.91 5.43
CA LEU A 46 -12.65 5.12 4.74
C LEU A 46 -11.65 6.26 4.99
N LEU A 47 -11.08 6.79 3.91
CA LEU A 47 -10.13 7.90 3.97
C LEU A 47 -10.77 8.98 4.83
N LYS A 48 -10.19 9.27 6.01
CA LYS A 48 -10.70 10.34 6.86
C LYS A 48 -10.50 11.64 6.11
N HIS A 49 -11.60 12.32 5.80
CA HIS A 49 -11.55 13.65 5.22
C HIS A 49 -10.86 14.59 6.22
N ILE A 50 -9.80 15.25 5.78
CA ILE A 50 -9.19 16.35 6.53
C ILE A 50 -10.01 17.59 6.20
N GLU A 51 -10.54 18.26 7.22
CA GLU A 51 -11.31 19.50 7.04
C GLU A 51 -10.52 20.53 6.23
N ASP A 52 -11.23 21.33 5.45
CA ASP A 52 -10.61 22.40 4.69
C ASP A 52 -10.27 23.56 5.64
N PRO A 53 -9.04 24.10 5.57
CA PRO A 53 -8.66 25.24 6.39
C PRO A 53 -9.47 26.48 6.00
N LYS A 54 -9.85 27.27 7.00
CA LYS A 54 -10.60 28.54 6.87
C LYS A 54 -9.68 29.73 6.69
N HIS A 55 -8.43 29.61 7.13
CA HIS A 55 -7.42 30.67 7.02
C HIS A 55 -6.11 30.11 6.45
N PRO A 56 -5.28 30.96 5.80
CA PRO A 56 -3.93 30.57 5.40
C PRO A 56 -3.13 29.98 6.57
N TRP A 57 -2.28 29.00 6.26
CA TRP A 57 -1.35 28.37 7.20
C TRP A 57 -1.97 27.48 8.30
N GLU A 58 -3.28 27.26 8.32
CA GLU A 58 -3.91 26.36 9.31
C GLU A 58 -3.62 24.88 9.05
N THR A 59 -3.41 24.49 7.79
CA THR A 59 -3.07 23.12 7.42
C THR A 59 -2.01 23.11 6.34
N ILE A 60 -0.83 22.59 6.70
CA ILE A 60 0.33 22.52 5.81
C ILE A 60 0.65 21.05 5.56
N ASN A 61 0.68 20.65 4.29
CA ASN A 61 1.21 19.36 3.88
C ASN A 61 2.70 19.49 3.55
N MET A 62 3.47 18.51 3.99
CA MET A 62 4.90 18.44 3.72
C MET A 62 5.25 17.04 3.20
N ASP A 63 6.01 16.98 2.11
CA ASP A 63 6.49 15.71 1.57
C ASP A 63 7.87 15.86 0.93
N TRP A 64 8.64 14.77 0.93
CA TRP A 64 9.95 14.71 0.29
C TRP A 64 9.84 14.04 -1.07
N VAL A 65 10.13 14.79 -2.13
CA VAL A 65 10.38 14.22 -3.44
C VAL A 65 11.84 13.79 -3.47
N THR A 66 12.09 12.48 -3.51
CA THR A 66 13.44 11.90 -3.47
C THR A 66 13.76 11.11 -4.74
N GLY A 67 15.02 10.71 -4.93
CA GLY A 67 15.43 9.87 -6.07
C GLY A 67 15.60 10.63 -7.38
N LEU A 68 15.76 11.96 -7.33
CA LEU A 68 15.98 12.77 -8.52
C LEU A 68 17.42 12.61 -9.03
N VAL A 69 17.62 12.85 -10.33
CA VAL A 69 18.97 12.98 -10.88
C VAL A 69 19.68 14.12 -10.14
N PRO A 70 20.88 13.89 -9.57
CA PRO A 70 21.55 14.91 -8.75
C PRO A 70 21.74 16.22 -9.54
N GLY A 71 21.24 17.32 -8.97
CA GLY A 71 21.43 18.67 -9.48
C GLY A 71 22.50 19.42 -8.67
N GLY A 72 23.44 20.08 -9.35
CA GLY A 72 24.43 20.96 -8.71
C GLY A 72 25.25 20.29 -7.60
N LYS A 73 25.22 20.84 -6.37
CA LYS A 73 26.00 20.40 -5.18
C LYS A 73 25.57 19.02 -4.61
N LYS A 74 25.21 18.05 -5.45
CA LYS A 74 24.78 16.68 -5.09
C LYS A 74 23.43 16.59 -4.36
N PHE A 75 22.58 17.61 -4.46
CA PHE A 75 21.21 17.48 -3.95
C PHE A 75 20.37 16.67 -4.95
N ASN A 76 19.58 15.72 -4.44
CA ASN A 76 18.77 14.80 -5.24
C ASN A 76 17.31 14.72 -4.74
N SER A 77 16.92 15.63 -3.86
CA SER A 77 15.63 15.62 -3.19
C SER A 77 15.13 17.04 -2.93
N PHE A 78 13.82 17.24 -2.95
CA PHE A 78 13.15 18.49 -2.58
C PHE A 78 12.17 18.24 -1.44
N LEU A 79 12.11 19.18 -0.47
CA LEU A 79 11.00 19.26 0.46
C LEU A 79 9.91 20.13 -0.17
N VAL A 80 8.74 19.54 -0.40
CA VAL A 80 7.56 20.24 -0.90
C VAL A 80 6.71 20.64 0.29
N VAL A 81 6.38 21.92 0.40
CA VAL A 81 5.54 22.49 1.46
C VAL A 81 4.33 23.14 0.78
N VAL A 82 3.12 22.69 1.12
CA VAL A 82 1.87 23.15 0.50
C VAL A 82 0.90 23.62 1.57
N ASP A 83 0.51 24.89 1.51
CA ASP A 83 -0.66 25.38 2.25
C ASP A 83 -1.94 24.87 1.57
N ARG A 84 -2.81 24.23 2.36
CA ARG A 84 -4.09 23.70 1.87
C ARG A 84 -5.16 24.78 1.67
N TYR A 85 -4.96 25.98 2.20
CA TYR A 85 -5.91 27.07 2.04
C TYR A 85 -6.10 27.46 0.58
N LYS A 86 -7.37 27.46 0.13
CA LYS A 86 -7.77 27.95 -1.19
C LYS A 86 -8.68 29.16 -0.99
N LYS A 87 -8.31 30.29 -1.58
CA LYS A 87 -9.19 31.44 -1.66
C LYS A 87 -10.30 31.12 -2.66
N VAL A 88 -11.53 30.94 -2.17
CA VAL A 88 -12.70 30.90 -3.04
C VAL A 88 -12.92 32.32 -3.57
N LEU A 89 -12.91 32.47 -4.90
CA LEU A 89 -13.32 33.70 -5.56
C LEU A 89 -14.76 33.48 -6.02
N ASP A 90 -15.71 34.15 -5.38
CA ASP A 90 -17.10 34.18 -5.87
C ASP A 90 -17.15 35.07 -7.11
N SER A 91 -17.72 34.54 -8.20
CA SER A 91 -17.97 35.19 -9.48
C SER A 91 -19.45 35.52 -9.67
#